data_AF-A0A9Q1QUA2-F1
#
_entry.id   AF-A0A9Q1QUA2-F1
#
_cell.length_a   1.000
_cell.length_b   1.000
_cell.length_c   1.000
_cell.angle_alpha   90.00
_cell.angle_beta   90.00
_cell.angle_gamma   90.00
#
_symmetry.space_group_name_H-M   'P 1'
#
loop_
_entity.id
_entity.type
_entity.pdbx_description
1 polymer ?
#
loop_
_entity_poly.entity_id
_entity_poly.type
_entity_poly.pdbx_seq_one_letter_code
_entity_poly.pdbx_strand_id
1 'polypeptide(L)'
;MAKAVLLLSALCILAFANFAQCHDQVLNVEGSVYCDTCRVQFETRLSEYIEGAIVRLVCRDIETEKETYTVEGVTDKNGKYALKVEGDHENSLCDVGIVKSPREDCKDPAIGFENSRVVCSGNVGMHNPTRFANPLFFMKSESLPGCKDVLDELGLFPLEFN
;
A
#
# COMPACT_ATOMS: atom_id res chain seq x y z
N MET A 1 48.40 32.63 -4.99
CA MET A 1 48.04 31.36 -4.32
C MET A 1 46.78 31.48 -3.47
N ALA A 2 46.65 32.48 -2.58
CA ALA A 2 45.44 32.68 -1.76
C ALA A 2 44.12 32.81 -2.54
N LYS A 3 44.12 33.51 -3.69
CA LYS A 3 42.92 33.64 -4.56
C LYS A 3 42.47 32.32 -5.19
N ALA A 4 43.41 31.43 -5.52
CA ALA A 4 43.12 30.12 -6.08
C ALA A 4 42.56 29.17 -5.01
N VAL A 5 43.10 29.22 -3.78
CA VAL A 5 42.58 28.45 -2.65
C VAL A 5 41.15 28.88 -2.27
N LEU A 6 40.87 30.19 -2.29
CA LEU A 6 39.52 30.71 -2.06
C LEU A 6 38.52 30.24 -3.13
N LEU A 7 38.91 30.27 -4.41
CA LEU A 7 38.07 29.78 -5.51
C LEU A 7 37.80 28.27 -5.41
N LEU A 8 38.81 27.45 -5.09
CA LEU A 8 38.63 26.02 -4.87
C LEU A 8 37.71 25.74 -3.67
N SER A 9 37.87 26.48 -2.56
CA SER A 9 36.99 26.32 -1.40
C SER A 9 35.54 26.67 -1.69
N ALA A 10 35.29 27.75 -2.45
CA ALA A 10 33.95 28.16 -2.85
C ALA A 10 33.30 27.13 -3.80
N LEU A 11 34.08 26.55 -4.72
CA LEU A 11 33.60 25.50 -5.63
C LEU A 11 33.23 24.22 -4.88
N CYS A 12 34.01 23.83 -3.86
CA CYS A 12 33.69 22.70 -3.00
C CYS A 12 32.39 22.95 -2.22
N ILE A 13 32.20 24.13 -1.63
CA ILE A 13 30.97 24.47 -0.89
C ILE A 13 29.74 24.43 -1.80
N LEU A 14 29.85 24.91 -3.05
CA LEU A 14 28.77 24.84 -4.04
C LEU A 14 28.48 23.40 -4.50
N ALA A 15 29.51 22.54 -4.59
CA ALA A 15 29.30 21.12 -4.89
C ALA A 15 28.52 20.41 -3.77
N PHE A 16 28.76 20.77 -2.50
CA PHE A 16 28.02 20.23 -1.35
C PHE A 16 26.60 20.80 -1.21
N ALA A 17 26.32 21.99 -1.72
CA ALA A 17 25.01 22.62 -1.61
C ALA A 17 23.88 21.83 -2.30
N ASN A 18 24.19 21.01 -3.31
CA ASN A 18 23.20 20.17 -4.00
C ASN A 18 22.77 18.92 -3.22
N PHE A 19 23.53 18.51 -2.19
CA PHE A 19 23.20 17.34 -1.38
C PHE A 19 22.17 17.65 -0.27
N ALA A 20 21.84 18.93 -0.05
CA ALA A 20 20.92 19.38 0.98
C ALA A 20 19.51 19.69 0.44
N GLN A 21 19.12 19.17 -0.73
CA GLN A 21 17.70 19.09 -1.10
C GLN A 21 17.03 17.98 -0.29
N CYS A 22 16.85 18.21 1.00
CA CYS A 22 15.81 17.57 1.76
C CYS A 22 14.50 18.16 1.25
N HIS A 23 14.00 17.66 0.12
CA HIS A 23 12.62 17.92 -0.24
C HIS A 23 11.78 17.13 0.76
N ASP A 24 10.88 17.82 1.47
CA ASP A 24 9.80 17.16 2.20
C ASP A 24 8.93 16.44 1.17
N GLN A 25 9.35 15.23 0.81
CA GLN A 25 8.64 14.43 -0.15
C GLN A 25 7.41 13.88 0.54
N VAL A 26 6.23 14.22 0.01
CA VAL A 26 4.96 13.64 0.45
C VAL A 26 4.44 12.77 -0.68
N LEU A 27 4.29 11.48 -0.41
CA LEU A 27 3.64 10.52 -1.28
C LEU A 27 2.22 10.27 -0.77
N ASN A 28 1.30 9.95 -1.69
CA ASN A 28 -0.04 9.49 -1.36
C ASN A 28 -0.14 8.01 -1.69
N VAL A 29 -0.47 7.17 -0.71
CA VAL A 29 -0.76 5.75 -0.93
C VAL A 29 -2.27 5.55 -0.93
N GLU A 30 -2.81 5.15 -2.07
CA GLU A 30 -4.24 4.95 -2.29
C GLU A 30 -4.55 3.47 -2.50
N GLY A 31 -5.68 3.02 -1.98
CA GLY A 31 -6.17 1.66 -2.17
C GLY A 31 -7.59 1.50 -1.67
N SER A 32 -8.06 0.25 -1.65
CA SER A 32 -9.39 -0.09 -1.16
C SER A 32 -9.38 -1.29 -0.22
N VAL A 33 -10.41 -1.39 0.60
CA VAL A 33 -10.72 -2.55 1.42
C VAL A 33 -12.12 -3.04 1.07
N TYR A 34 -12.23 -4.33 0.76
CA TYR A 34 -13.51 -4.99 0.48
C TYR A 34 -13.74 -6.20 1.38
N CYS A 35 -14.98 -6.65 1.42
CA CYS A 35 -15.39 -7.90 2.00
C CYS A 35 -15.41 -8.96 0.91
N ASP A 36 -14.54 -9.95 1.03
CA ASP A 36 -14.58 -11.16 0.23
C ASP A 36 -15.76 -12.03 0.69
N THR A 37 -16.90 -11.79 0.06
CA THR A 37 -18.17 -12.45 0.34
C THR A 37 -18.22 -13.89 -0.17
N CYS A 38 -17.26 -14.30 -1.01
CA CYS A 38 -17.18 -15.66 -1.55
C CYS A 38 -16.04 -16.49 -0.96
N ARG A 39 -15.15 -15.87 -0.18
CA ARG A 39 -14.00 -16.49 0.46
C ARG A 39 -13.03 -17.11 -0.56
N VAL A 40 -12.81 -16.40 -1.67
CA VAL A 40 -12.00 -16.83 -2.81
C VAL A 40 -10.67 -16.07 -2.94
N GLN A 41 -10.40 -15.11 -2.05
CA GLN A 41 -9.14 -14.35 -1.95
C GLN A 41 -8.84 -13.42 -3.12
N PHE A 42 -9.85 -13.06 -3.91
CA PHE A 42 -9.79 -12.02 -4.92
C PHE A 42 -11.15 -11.33 -5.06
N GLU A 43 -11.15 -10.13 -5.62
CA GLU A 43 -12.37 -9.32 -5.74
C GLU A 43 -13.30 -9.90 -6.82
N THR A 44 -14.58 -9.98 -6.51
CA THR A 44 -15.63 -10.50 -7.41
C THR A 44 -16.79 -9.51 -7.52
N ARG A 45 -17.73 -9.75 -8.44
CA ARG A 45 -18.94 -8.92 -8.55
C ARG A 45 -19.86 -8.97 -7.32
N LEU A 46 -19.65 -9.91 -6.40
CA LEU A 46 -20.37 -10.00 -5.12
C LEU A 46 -19.58 -9.37 -3.96
N SER A 47 -18.36 -8.89 -4.19
CA SER A 47 -17.57 -8.21 -3.16
C SER A 47 -18.23 -6.90 -2.74
N GLU A 48 -18.13 -6.60 -1.45
CA GLU A 48 -18.75 -5.43 -0.84
C GLU A 48 -17.66 -4.55 -0.23
N TYR A 49 -17.50 -3.31 -0.71
CA TYR A 49 -16.55 -2.37 -0.12
C TYR A 49 -16.88 -2.07 1.36
N ILE A 50 -15.84 -1.97 2.19
CA ILE A 50 -15.99 -1.78 3.63
C ILE A 50 -15.68 -0.33 3.99
N GLU A 51 -16.70 0.45 4.33
CA GLU A 51 -16.55 1.75 4.99
C GLU A 51 -16.05 1.57 6.42
N GLY A 52 -15.10 2.40 6.87
CA GLY A 52 -14.63 2.40 8.26
C GLY A 52 -13.61 1.32 8.61
N ALA A 53 -13.06 0.60 7.63
CA ALA A 53 -11.95 -0.32 7.84
C ALA A 53 -10.67 0.46 8.17
N ILE A 54 -9.92 -0.03 9.15
CA ILE A 54 -8.63 0.55 9.55
C ILE A 54 -7.53 -0.18 8.78
N VAL A 55 -6.68 0.60 8.11
CA VAL A 55 -5.46 0.13 7.44
C VAL A 55 -4.24 0.81 8.06
N ARG A 56 -3.08 0.15 7.97
CA ARG A 56 -1.80 0.70 8.43
C ARG A 56 -0.72 0.42 7.42
N LEU A 57 -0.02 1.46 7.00
CA LEU A 57 1.24 1.34 6.27
C LEU A 57 2.39 1.28 7.26
N VAL A 58 3.25 0.28 7.10
CA VAL A 58 4.47 0.11 7.89
C VAL A 58 5.64 -0.01 6.93
N CYS A 59 6.67 0.82 7.14
CA CYS A 59 7.96 0.68 6.47
C CYS A 59 8.96 0.04 7.42
N ARG A 60 9.74 -0.91 6.90
CA ARG A 60 10.81 -1.58 7.62
C ARG A 60 12.11 -1.46 6.85
N ASP A 61 13.18 -1.10 7.54
CA ASP A 61 14.52 -1.09 6.96
C ASP A 61 14.87 -2.46 6.37
N ILE A 62 15.40 -2.48 5.14
CA ILE A 62 15.65 -3.71 4.38
C ILE A 62 16.67 -4.62 5.07
N GLU A 63 17.64 -4.05 5.77
CA GLU A 63 18.74 -4.82 6.38
C GLU A 63 18.43 -5.25 7.80
N THR A 64 17.84 -4.36 8.60
CA THR A 64 17.64 -4.55 10.03
C THR A 64 16.23 -5.00 10.39
N GLU A 65 15.29 -4.97 9.45
CA GLU A 65 13.85 -5.27 9.61
C GLU A 65 13.13 -4.38 10.65
N LYS A 66 13.82 -3.36 11.16
CA LYS A 66 13.27 -2.43 12.14
C LYS A 66 12.26 -1.53 11.47
N GLU A 67 11.15 -1.29 12.16
CA GLU A 67 10.16 -0.30 11.74
C GLU A 67 10.79 1.09 11.70
N THR A 68 10.69 1.75 10.56
CA THR A 68 11.22 3.10 10.31
C THR A 68 10.11 4.13 10.19
N TYR A 69 8.91 3.72 9.79
CA TYR A 69 7.76 4.60 9.61
C TYR A 69 6.45 3.83 9.73
N THR A 70 5.42 4.52 10.22
CA THR A 70 4.07 3.97 10.33
C THR A 70 3.02 5.06 10.20
N VAL A 71 1.94 4.77 9.48
CA VAL A 71 0.77 5.65 9.37
C VAL A 71 -0.51 4.84 9.23
N GLU A 72 -1.57 5.27 9.90
CA GLU A 72 -2.89 4.65 9.82
C GLU A 72 -3.87 5.49 9.01
N GLY A 73 -4.87 4.83 8.43
CA GLY A 73 -5.99 5.47 7.79
C GLY A 73 -7.26 4.65 7.92
N VAL A 74 -8.37 5.29 7.56
CA VAL A 74 -9.71 4.71 7.61
C VAL A 74 -10.33 4.82 6.23
N THR A 75 -11.02 3.77 5.79
CA THR A 75 -11.71 3.78 4.49
C THR A 75 -12.97 4.64 4.51
N ASP A 76 -13.23 5.29 3.38
CA ASP A 76 -14.46 6.05 3.12
C ASP A 76 -15.67 5.14 2.80
N LYS A 77 -16.82 5.75 2.51
CA LYS A 77 -18.07 5.06 2.11
C LYS A 77 -17.95 4.13 0.90
N ASN A 78 -16.91 4.27 0.09
CA ASN A 78 -16.64 3.43 -1.07
C ASN A 78 -15.52 2.40 -0.78
N GLY A 79 -15.15 2.23 0.49
CA GLY A 79 -14.06 1.37 0.91
C GLY A 79 -12.68 1.86 0.52
N LYS A 80 -12.51 3.14 0.16
CA LYS A 80 -11.22 3.68 -0.30
C LYS A 80 -10.47 4.39 0.81
N TYR A 81 -9.15 4.22 0.85
CA TYR A 81 -8.26 4.98 1.75
C TYR A 81 -7.23 5.77 0.96
N ALA A 82 -6.72 6.84 1.57
CA ALA A 82 -5.57 7.61 1.09
C ALA A 82 -4.68 7.95 2.29
N LEU A 83 -3.45 7.43 2.29
CA LEU A 83 -2.46 7.65 3.34
C LEU A 83 -1.43 8.68 2.85
N LYS A 84 -1.20 9.72 3.64
CA LYS A 84 -0.08 10.65 3.41
C LYS A 84 1.18 10.04 4.03
N VAL A 85 2.20 9.84 3.20
CA VAL A 85 3.48 9.27 3.59
C VAL A 85 4.53 10.37 3.50
N GLU A 86 5.09 10.76 4.64
CA GLU A 86 6.07 11.84 4.74
C GLU A 86 7.49 11.29 4.72
N GLY A 87 8.33 11.89 3.88
CA GLY A 87 9.71 11.48 3.68
C GLY A 87 9.88 10.50 2.52
N ASP A 88 11.14 10.19 2.24
CA ASP A 88 11.53 9.17 1.29
C ASP A 88 11.96 7.91 2.06
N HIS A 89 11.39 6.76 1.68
CA HIS A 89 11.63 5.47 2.31
C HIS A 89 12.37 4.50 1.36
N GLU A 90 13.32 5.00 0.54
CA GLU A 90 14.08 4.21 -0.45
C GLU A 90 14.73 2.94 0.12
N ASN A 91 15.26 3.01 1.35
CA ASN A 91 15.92 1.88 2.00
C ASN A 91 14.97 1.03 2.87
N SER A 92 13.66 1.13 2.66
CA SER A 92 12.66 0.39 3.43
C SER A 92 11.68 -0.37 2.54
N LEU A 93 11.24 -1.52 3.03
CA LEU A 93 10.08 -2.23 2.50
C LEU A 93 8.83 -1.68 3.19
N CYS A 94 7.97 -1.04 2.41
CA CYS A 94 6.70 -0.51 2.91
C CYS A 94 5.55 -1.39 2.46
N ASP A 95 4.73 -1.82 3.42
CA ASP A 95 3.55 -2.64 3.20
C ASP A 95 2.35 -1.97 3.88
N VAL A 96 1.23 -1.86 3.16
CA VAL A 96 -0.06 -1.46 3.73
C VAL A 96 -0.88 -2.70 4.05
N GLY A 97 -1.31 -2.79 5.30
CA GLY A 97 -2.04 -3.95 5.82
C GLY A 97 -3.39 -3.58 6.43
N ILE A 98 -4.29 -4.56 6.45
CA ILE A 98 -5.54 -4.45 7.21
C ILE A 98 -5.28 -4.58 8.71
N VAL A 99 -5.92 -3.73 9.51
CA VAL A 99 -5.83 -3.76 10.97
C VAL A 99 -7.16 -4.21 11.58
N LYS A 100 -8.27 -3.62 11.13
CA LYS A 100 -9.58 -3.89 11.72
C LYS A 100 -10.71 -3.63 10.73
N SER A 101 -11.69 -4.53 10.73
CA SER A 101 -12.98 -4.32 10.09
C SER A 101 -14.02 -3.80 11.11
N PRO A 102 -14.89 -2.86 10.73
CA PRO A 102 -16.07 -2.50 11.53
C PRO A 102 -17.23 -3.48 11.37
N ARG A 103 -17.14 -4.43 10.43
CA ARG A 103 -18.18 -5.43 10.15
C ARG A 103 -17.92 -6.72 10.92
N GLU A 104 -18.85 -7.10 11.80
CA GLU A 104 -18.75 -8.35 12.54
C GLU A 104 -18.86 -9.60 11.67
N ASP A 105 -19.58 -9.51 10.55
CA ASP A 105 -19.76 -10.60 9.59
C ASP A 105 -18.59 -10.75 8.60
N CYS A 106 -17.63 -9.82 8.61
CA CYS A 106 -16.54 -9.75 7.64
C CYS A 106 -15.29 -9.09 8.25
N LYS A 107 -14.61 -9.83 9.13
CA LYS A 107 -13.49 -9.34 9.94
C LYS A 107 -12.27 -10.26 9.98
N ASP A 108 -12.37 -11.45 9.37
CA ASP A 108 -11.27 -12.41 9.40
C ASP A 108 -10.28 -12.09 8.28
N PRO A 109 -8.99 -11.89 8.58
CA PRO A 109 -7.98 -11.71 7.53
C PRO A 109 -7.75 -13.02 6.77
N ALA A 110 -7.44 -12.94 5.49
CA ALA A 110 -6.96 -14.09 4.73
C ALA A 110 -5.45 -14.26 4.94
N ILE A 111 -5.06 -15.43 5.48
CA ILE A 111 -3.66 -15.75 5.78
C ILE A 111 -2.81 -15.61 4.52
N GLY A 112 -1.80 -14.75 4.56
CA GLY A 112 -0.88 -14.49 3.47
C GLY A 112 -1.31 -13.37 2.50
N PHE A 113 -2.46 -12.74 2.73
CA PHE A 113 -3.01 -11.65 1.90
C PHE A 113 -3.34 -10.41 2.74
N GLU A 114 -2.81 -10.31 3.95
CA GLU A 114 -3.11 -9.22 4.89
C GLU A 114 -2.54 -7.88 4.43
N ASN A 115 -1.49 -7.91 3.59
CA ASN A 115 -0.71 -6.73 3.23
C ASN A 115 -0.47 -6.61 1.72
N SER A 116 -0.30 -5.38 1.26
CA SER A 116 0.12 -5.04 -0.09
C SER A 116 1.39 -4.18 -0.07
N ARG A 117 2.37 -4.56 -0.88
CA ARG A 117 3.64 -3.82 -0.99
C ARG A 117 3.48 -2.56 -1.81
N VAL A 118 4.05 -1.45 -1.31
CA VAL A 118 4.01 -0.15 -1.98
C VAL A 118 5.40 0.50 -1.97
N VAL A 119 5.81 1.04 -3.13
CA VAL A 119 7.07 1.76 -3.26
C VAL A 119 6.92 3.19 -2.74
N CYS A 120 7.43 3.45 -1.53
CA CYS A 120 7.34 4.76 -0.87
C CYS A 120 8.62 5.58 -1.04
N SER A 121 9.09 5.69 -2.28
CA SER A 121 10.24 6.52 -2.66
C SER A 121 9.97 7.34 -3.92
N GLY A 122 10.57 8.53 -4.00
CA GLY A 122 10.66 9.36 -5.20
C GLY A 122 11.74 8.95 -6.18
N ASN A 123 12.76 8.24 -5.71
CA ASN A 123 13.97 7.92 -6.46
C ASN A 123 13.80 6.73 -7.41
N VAL A 124 12.59 6.56 -7.96
CA VAL A 124 12.18 5.39 -8.77
C VAL A 124 11.75 5.77 -10.19
N GLY A 125 12.07 6.99 -10.64
CA GLY A 125 11.72 7.47 -11.98
C GLY A 125 10.22 7.72 -12.20
N MET A 126 9.42 7.74 -11.14
CA MET A 126 7.98 8.01 -11.19
C MET A 126 7.68 9.44 -10.75
N HIS A 127 7.18 10.27 -11.66
CA HIS A 127 6.80 11.65 -11.36
C HIS A 127 5.51 11.80 -10.54
N ASN A 128 4.59 10.84 -10.62
CA ASN A 128 3.35 10.88 -9.86
C ASN A 128 3.64 10.57 -8.38
N PRO A 129 3.25 11.44 -7.43
CA PRO A 129 3.40 11.17 -6.00
C PRO A 129 2.39 10.15 -5.46
N THR A 130 1.37 9.79 -6.23
CA THR A 130 0.42 8.75 -5.86
C THR A 130 0.97 7.35 -6.18
N ARG A 131 0.79 6.44 -5.23
CA ARG A 131 1.08 5.01 -5.32
C ARG A 131 -0.20 4.24 -5.05
N PHE A 132 -0.50 3.25 -5.88
CA PHE A 132 -1.70 2.43 -5.73
C PHE A 132 -1.32 1.08 -5.12
N ALA A 133 -1.95 0.74 -4.01
CA ALA A 133 -1.85 -0.57 -3.39
C ALA A 133 -2.85 -1.53 -4.03
N ASN A 134 -2.55 -2.83 -4.00
CA ASN A 134 -3.55 -3.84 -4.34
C ASN A 134 -4.71 -3.76 -3.34
N PRO A 135 -5.95 -4.03 -3.78
CA PRO A 135 -7.09 -4.13 -2.88
C PRO A 135 -6.81 -5.12 -1.74
N LEU A 136 -7.12 -4.70 -0.52
CA LEU A 136 -7.06 -5.54 0.66
C LEU A 136 -8.46 -6.04 1.00
N PHE A 137 -8.56 -7.11 1.79
CA PHE A 137 -9.86 -7.66 2.11
C PHE A 137 -9.92 -8.38 3.45
N PHE A 138 -11.12 -8.37 4.01
CA PHE A 138 -11.53 -9.30 5.04
C PHE A 138 -12.44 -10.37 4.44
N MET A 139 -12.46 -11.55 5.01
CA MET A 139 -13.33 -12.63 4.59
C MET A 139 -14.64 -12.59 5.38
N LYS A 140 -15.75 -12.81 4.67
CA LYS A 140 -17.06 -13.03 5.28
C LYS A 140 -17.07 -14.35 6.03
N SER A 141 -17.74 -14.44 7.17
CA SER A 141 -17.79 -15.69 7.96
C SER A 141 -18.37 -16.87 7.17
N GLU A 142 -19.38 -16.63 6.34
CA GLU A 142 -20.00 -17.62 5.46
C GLU A 142 -20.13 -17.05 4.04
N SER A 143 -19.90 -17.88 3.02
CA SER A 143 -20.02 -17.45 1.62
C SER A 143 -21.47 -17.14 1.25
N LEU A 144 -21.69 -16.09 0.46
CA LEU A 144 -23.03 -15.73 0.00
C LEU A 144 -23.61 -16.76 -0.99
N PRO A 145 -24.95 -16.88 -1.06
CA PRO A 145 -25.60 -17.54 -2.19
C PRO A 145 -25.18 -16.90 -3.51
N GLY A 146 -24.95 -17.71 -4.55
CA GLY A 146 -24.53 -17.23 -5.88
C GLY A 146 -23.01 -17.14 -6.09
N CYS A 147 -22.19 -17.42 -5.07
CA CYS A 147 -20.74 -17.50 -5.26
C CYS A 147 -20.32 -18.60 -6.25
N LYS A 148 -21.08 -19.70 -6.33
CA LYS A 148 -20.87 -20.71 -7.36
C LYS A 148 -21.02 -20.13 -8.76
N ASP A 149 -22.10 -19.40 -9.01
CA ASP A 149 -22.40 -18.82 -10.33
C ASP A 149 -21.30 -17.83 -10.74
N VAL A 150 -20.80 -17.01 -9.80
CA VAL A 150 -19.66 -16.10 -10.04
C VAL A 150 -18.41 -16.86 -10.47
N LEU A 151 -18.09 -17.96 -9.81
CA LEU A 151 -16.90 -18.75 -10.15
C LEU A 151 -17.09 -19.51 -11.47
N ASP A 152 -18.31 -19.96 -11.79
CA ASP A 152 -18.65 -20.56 -13.08
C ASP A 152 -18.50 -19.51 -14.21
N GLU A 153 -18.99 -18.28 -14.01
CA GLU A 153 -18.81 -17.14 -14.95
C GLU A 153 -17.33 -16.82 -15.22
N LEU A 154 -16.48 -16.98 -14.21
CA LEU A 154 -15.03 -16.77 -14.31
C LEU A 154 -14.27 -17.99 -14.87
N GLY A 155 -14.96 -19.11 -15.13
CA GLY A 155 -14.33 -20.34 -15.63
C GLY A 155 -13.39 -21.00 -14.61
N LEU A 156 -13.60 -20.78 -13.32
CA LEU A 156 -12.76 -21.30 -12.24
C LEU A 156 -13.23 -22.66 -11.70
N PHE A 157 -14.40 -23.12 -12.12
CA PHE A 157 -14.77 -24.53 -12.01
C PHE A 157 -14.25 -25.28 -13.23
N PRO A 158 -13.87 -26.56 -13.09
CA PRO A 158 -13.52 -27.38 -14.25
C PRO A 158 -14.73 -27.39 -15.19
N LEU A 159 -14.60 -26.76 -16.36
CA LEU A 159 -15.42 -27.11 -17.49
C LEU A 159 -15.13 -28.60 -17.72
N GLU A 160 -16.13 -29.44 -17.49
CA GLU A 160 -16.00 -30.89 -17.50
C GLU A 160 -15.06 -31.34 -18.63
N PHE A 161 -14.01 -32.10 -18.28
CA PHE A 161 -13.25 -32.87 -19.24
C PHE A 161 -14.18 -33.97 -19.78
N ASN A 162 -15.03 -33.63 -20.75
CA ASN A 162 -15.72 -34.59 -21.62
C ASN A 162 -14.95 -34.74 -22.92
#